data_AF-A0A8J6E5B2-F1
#
_entry.id   AF-A0A8J6E5B2-F1
#
_cell.length_a   1.000
_cell.length_b   1.000
_cell.length_c   1.000
_cell.angle_alpha   90.00
_cell.angle_beta   90.00
_cell.angle_gamma   90.00
#
_symmetry.space_group_name_H-M   'P 1'
#
loop_
_entity.id
_entity.type
_entity.pdbx_description
1 polymer ?
#
loop_
_entity_poly.entity_id
_entity_poly.type
_entity_poly.pdbx_seq_one_letter_code
_entity_poly.pdbx_strand_id
1 'polypeptide(L)'
;QELKDWHRLQMQCLADAGIDLFAFETIPSQKEAEALVQLLREFPNKKAWLSYSCQSESLTSFGDKFDDAVNIVAGSNQLVAIGVNCCSPAIVGPLLTSMNKKQGRKID
;
A
#
# COMPACT_ATOMS: atom_id res chain seq x y z
N GLN A 1 2.72 12.83 10.78
CA GLN A 1 1.54 13.58 11.23
C GLN A 1 0.83 14.22 10.05
N GLU A 2 1.47 15.12 9.30
CA GLU A 2 0.86 15.81 8.13
C GLU A 2 0.17 14.89 7.11
N LEU A 3 0.83 13.81 6.65
CA LEU A 3 0.22 12.86 5.70
C LEU A 3 -1.03 12.17 6.27
N LYS A 4 -1.01 11.82 7.57
CA LYS A 4 -2.20 11.26 8.22
C LYS A 4 -3.32 12.29 8.27
N ASP A 5 -2.99 13.54 8.57
CA ASP A 5 -3.99 14.61 8.70
C ASP A 5 -4.64 14.91 7.35
N TRP A 6 -3.87 14.87 6.26
CA TRP A 6 -4.39 15.01 4.90
C TRP A 6 -5.36 13.89 4.52
N HIS A 7 -4.99 12.63 4.77
CA HIS A 7 -5.80 11.45 4.41
C HIS A 7 -7.02 11.24 5.33
N ARG A 8 -6.96 11.67 6.61
CA ARG A 8 -7.98 11.35 7.61
C ARG A 8 -9.38 11.79 7.22
N LEU A 9 -9.52 13.02 6.71
CA LEU A 9 -10.84 13.55 6.32
C LEU A 9 -11.44 12.72 5.18
N GLN A 10 -10.66 12.40 4.16
CA GLN A 10 -11.10 11.60 3.01
C GLN A 10 -11.50 10.19 3.45
N MET A 11 -10.68 9.56 4.31
CA MET A 11 -10.98 8.24 4.84
C MET A 11 -12.25 8.21 5.69
N GLN A 12 -12.46 9.25 6.52
CA GLN A 12 -13.67 9.37 7.32
C GLN A 12 -14.92 9.48 6.44
N CYS A 13 -14.89 10.36 5.43
CA CYS A 13 -16.02 10.52 4.51
C CYS A 13 -16.37 9.22 3.80
N LEU A 14 -15.37 8.46 3.34
CA LEU A 14 -15.61 7.16 2.70
C LEU A 14 -16.14 6.12 3.69
N ALA A 15 -15.59 6.08 4.91
CA ALA A 15 -16.06 5.16 5.95
C ALA A 15 -17.53 5.43 6.31
N ASP A 16 -17.92 6.70 6.46
CA ASP A 16 -19.28 7.13 6.75
C ASP A 16 -20.25 6.86 5.59
N ALA A 17 -19.75 6.90 4.35
CA ALA A 17 -20.51 6.49 3.17
C ALA A 17 -20.72 4.96 3.09
N GLY A 18 -20.11 4.17 3.98
CA GLY A 18 -20.39 2.74 4.12
C GLY A 18 -19.59 1.82 3.19
N ILE A 19 -18.42 2.24 2.71
CA ILE A 19 -17.57 1.39 1.85
C ILE A 19 -17.19 0.06 2.52
N ASP A 20 -17.00 -0.99 1.73
CA ASP A 20 -16.55 -2.30 2.26
C ASP A 20 -15.08 -2.26 2.69
N LEU A 21 -14.21 -1.63 1.90
CA LEU A 21 -12.77 -1.51 2.14
C LEU A 21 -12.20 -0.26 1.45
N PHE A 22 -11.01 0.16 1.87
CA PHE A 22 -10.27 1.24 1.22
C PHE A 22 -9.36 0.72 0.10
N ALA A 23 -9.33 1.44 -1.01
CA ALA A 23 -8.33 1.26 -2.06
C ALA A 23 -7.24 2.33 -1.91
N PHE A 24 -6.09 1.96 -1.36
CA PHE A 24 -4.92 2.85 -1.35
C PHE A 24 -4.12 2.58 -2.62
N GLU A 25 -4.26 3.45 -3.62
CA GLU A 25 -3.69 3.22 -4.94
C GLU A 25 -2.72 4.30 -5.37
N THR A 26 -1.79 3.91 -6.24
CA THR A 26 -0.80 4.81 -6.82
C THR A 26 0.10 5.45 -5.74
N ILE A 27 0.30 4.76 -4.61
CA ILE A 27 1.09 5.29 -3.49
C ILE A 27 2.56 5.36 -3.92
N PRO A 28 3.17 6.57 -3.98
CA PRO A 28 4.49 6.73 -4.59
C PRO A 28 5.63 6.44 -3.63
N SER A 29 5.39 6.45 -2.30
CA SER A 29 6.45 6.42 -1.29
C SER A 29 6.17 5.47 -0.13
N GLN A 30 7.25 4.98 0.49
CA GLN A 30 7.19 4.22 1.73
C GLN A 30 6.56 5.02 2.85
N LYS A 31 6.96 6.29 3.01
CA LYS A 31 6.50 7.17 4.08
C LYS A 31 4.98 7.38 4.05
N GLU A 32 4.41 7.53 2.87
CA GLU A 32 2.96 7.68 2.72
C GLU A 32 2.22 6.37 2.98
N ALA A 33 2.72 5.24 2.48
CA ALA A 33 2.16 3.94 2.76
C ALA A 33 2.11 3.63 4.26
N GLU A 34 3.20 3.94 4.98
CA GLU A 34 3.25 3.79 6.44
C GLU A 34 2.22 4.68 7.13
N ALA A 35 2.10 5.95 6.71
CA ALA A 35 1.11 6.88 7.27
C ALA A 35 -0.34 6.37 7.07
N LEU A 36 -0.66 5.88 5.89
CA LEU A 36 -1.97 5.29 5.57
C LEU A 36 -2.28 4.06 6.42
N VAL A 37 -1.33 3.14 6.57
CA VAL A 37 -1.51 1.94 7.39
C VAL A 37 -1.64 2.26 8.88
N GLN A 38 -0.90 3.26 9.37
CA GLN A 38 -1.06 3.74 10.74
C GLN A 38 -2.41 4.44 10.95
N LEU A 39 -2.90 5.18 9.95
CA LEU A 39 -4.21 5.84 9.98
C LEU A 39 -5.37 4.85 9.90
N LEU A 40 -5.23 3.77 9.13
CA LEU A 40 -6.23 2.72 8.99
C LEU A 40 -6.63 2.09 10.33
N ARG A 41 -5.75 2.13 11.35
CA ARG A 41 -6.03 1.68 12.72
C ARG A 41 -7.14 2.48 13.42
N GLU A 42 -7.38 3.72 13.00
CA GLU A 42 -8.49 4.54 13.48
C GLU A 42 -9.85 4.02 12.97
N PHE A 43 -9.85 3.10 11.99
CA PHE A 43 -11.03 2.47 11.38
C PHE A 43 -11.00 0.93 11.59
N PRO A 44 -11.17 0.42 12.83
CA PRO A 44 -10.87 -0.98 13.17
C PRO A 44 -11.69 -2.02 12.40
N ASN A 45 -12.89 -1.65 11.95
CA ASN A 45 -13.80 -2.53 11.19
C ASN A 45 -13.57 -2.46 9.67
N LYS A 46 -12.61 -1.65 9.20
CA LYS A 46 -12.30 -1.50 7.78
C LYS A 46 -11.00 -2.21 7.42
N LYS A 47 -10.98 -2.69 6.18
CA LYS A 47 -9.81 -3.29 5.53
C LYS A 47 -9.34 -2.39 4.39
N ALA A 48 -8.17 -2.69 3.84
CA ALA A 48 -7.68 -2.01 2.64
C ALA A 48 -6.81 -2.95 1.79
N TRP A 49 -6.67 -2.62 0.50
CA TRP A 49 -5.46 -3.00 -0.25
C TRP A 49 -4.55 -1.78 -0.36
N LEU A 50 -3.26 -2.04 -0.60
CA LEU A 50 -2.30 -1.01 -0.91
C LEU A 50 -1.55 -1.36 -2.20
N SER A 51 -1.56 -0.45 -3.17
CA SER A 51 -0.76 -0.56 -4.40
C SER A 51 0.20 0.60 -4.55
N TYR A 52 1.47 0.27 -4.80
CA TYR A 52 2.51 1.26 -5.07
C TYR A 52 2.54 1.62 -6.55
N SER A 53 2.87 2.87 -6.84
CA SER A 53 3.42 3.24 -8.15
C SER A 53 4.95 3.12 -8.12
N CYS A 54 5.52 2.62 -9.21
CA CYS A 54 6.95 2.32 -9.30
C CYS A 54 7.54 2.87 -10.60
N GLN A 55 8.77 3.41 -10.50
CA GLN A 55 9.51 3.93 -11.65
C GLN A 55 10.49 2.90 -12.24
N SER A 56 10.79 1.83 -11.51
CA SER A 56 11.66 0.73 -11.95
C SER A 56 11.27 -0.58 -11.27
N GLU A 57 11.97 -1.66 -11.60
CA GLU A 57 11.76 -3.00 -11.05
C GLU A 57 12.11 -3.14 -9.56
N SER A 58 12.68 -2.10 -8.94
CA SER A 58 13.11 -2.15 -7.54
C SER A 58 12.85 -0.86 -6.77
N LEU A 59 12.33 0.19 -7.41
CA LEU A 59 12.10 1.49 -6.80
C LEU A 59 10.64 1.94 -6.94
N THR A 60 10.10 2.47 -5.84
CA THR A 60 8.86 3.24 -5.86
C THR A 60 9.03 4.52 -6.71
N SER A 61 7.94 5.17 -7.09
CA SER A 61 7.99 6.44 -7.84
C SER A 61 8.74 7.55 -7.09
N PHE A 62 8.77 7.49 -5.75
CA PHE A 62 9.53 8.43 -4.91
C PHE A 62 11.02 8.05 -4.80
N GLY A 63 11.41 6.84 -5.20
CA GLY A 63 12.80 6.35 -5.15
C GLY A 63 13.14 5.49 -3.94
N ASP A 64 12.15 5.08 -3.15
CA ASP A 64 12.36 4.11 -2.07
C ASP A 64 12.61 2.72 -2.65
N LYS A 65 13.37 1.88 -1.95
CA LYS A 65 13.47 0.46 -2.29
C LYS A 65 12.10 -0.20 -2.11
N PHE A 66 11.56 -0.76 -3.18
CA PHE A 66 10.22 -1.34 -3.19
C PHE A 66 10.06 -2.45 -2.13
N ASP A 67 11.05 -3.32 -1.98
CA ASP A 67 11.04 -4.37 -0.97
C ASP A 67 10.93 -3.82 0.47
N ASP A 68 11.63 -2.72 0.78
CA ASP A 68 11.59 -2.11 2.11
C ASP A 68 10.23 -1.45 2.35
N ALA A 69 9.68 -0.81 1.31
CA ALA A 69 8.33 -0.24 1.33
C ALA A 69 7.26 -1.31 1.59
N VAL A 70 7.33 -2.46 0.92
CA VAL A 70 6.39 -3.57 1.15
C VAL A 70 6.53 -4.12 2.58
N ASN A 71 7.76 -4.32 3.05
CA ASN A 71 8.00 -4.91 4.38
C ASN A 71 7.46 -4.05 5.52
N ILE A 72 7.53 -2.72 5.41
CA ILE A 72 7.04 -1.83 6.49
C ILE A 72 5.52 -1.95 6.69
N VAL A 73 4.75 -2.30 5.65
CA VAL A 73 3.28 -2.40 5.70
C VAL A 73 2.77 -3.85 5.81
N ALA A 74 3.57 -4.84 5.42
CA ALA A 74 3.18 -6.27 5.37
C ALA A 74 2.69 -6.85 6.70
N GLY A 75 3.09 -6.27 7.83
CA GLY A 75 2.64 -6.70 9.17
C GLY A 75 1.22 -6.26 9.54
N SER A 76 0.53 -5.47 8.71
CA SER A 76 -0.82 -4.99 9.02
C SER A 76 -1.88 -6.06 8.80
N ASN A 77 -2.60 -6.42 9.86
CA ASN A 77 -3.77 -7.31 9.77
C ASN A 77 -4.99 -6.67 9.07
N GLN A 78 -4.95 -5.35 8.81
CA GLN A 78 -6.01 -4.65 8.08
C GLN A 78 -5.75 -4.57 6.57
N LEU A 79 -4.54 -4.92 6.10
CA LEU A 79 -4.27 -5.06 4.68
C LEU A 79 -4.63 -6.47 4.20
N VAL A 80 -5.50 -6.55 3.19
CA VAL A 80 -5.88 -7.82 2.55
C VAL A 80 -4.98 -8.17 1.36
N ALA A 81 -4.34 -7.16 0.76
CA ALA A 81 -3.42 -7.31 -0.36
C ALA A 81 -2.42 -6.15 -0.41
N ILE A 82 -1.23 -6.43 -0.95
CA ILE A 82 -0.22 -5.44 -1.31
C ILE A 82 0.21 -5.72 -2.75
N GLY A 83 0.34 -4.68 -3.57
CA GLY A 83 0.73 -4.84 -4.97
C GLY A 83 1.25 -3.56 -5.62
N VAL A 84 1.09 -3.50 -6.93
CA VAL A 84 1.52 -2.37 -7.77
C VAL A 84 0.44 -2.01 -8.77
N ASN A 85 0.33 -0.72 -9.08
CA ASN A 85 -0.53 -0.21 -10.15
C ASN A 85 0.13 1.01 -10.80
N CYS A 86 -0.41 1.45 -11.94
CA CYS A 86 0.03 2.69 -12.60
C CYS A 86 1.55 2.75 -12.88
N CYS A 87 2.13 1.63 -13.30
CA CYS A 87 3.54 1.52 -13.68
C CYS A 87 3.68 0.76 -15.02
N SER A 88 4.86 0.81 -15.63
CA SER A 88 5.10 0.11 -16.91
C SER A 88 4.80 -1.38 -16.78
N PRO A 89 4.03 -2.00 -17.68
CA PRO A 89 3.73 -3.43 -17.61
C PRO A 89 4.99 -4.33 -17.56
N ALA A 90 6.10 -3.87 -18.15
CA ALA A 90 7.37 -4.59 -18.15
C ALA A 90 7.96 -4.79 -16.74
N ILE A 91 7.69 -3.88 -15.80
CA ILE A 91 8.27 -3.93 -14.44
C ILE A 91 7.36 -4.64 -13.42
N VAL A 92 6.09 -4.91 -13.76
CA VAL A 92 5.13 -5.54 -12.84
C VAL A 92 5.56 -6.94 -12.42
N GLY A 93 5.93 -7.81 -13.37
CA GLY A 93 6.35 -9.18 -13.07
C GLY A 93 7.57 -9.26 -12.12
N PRO A 94 8.66 -8.53 -12.41
CA PRO A 94 9.81 -8.41 -11.51
C PRO A 94 9.45 -7.92 -10.10
N LEU A 95 8.63 -6.87 -9.99
CA LEU A 95 8.18 -6.31 -8.70
C LEU A 95 7.39 -7.34 -7.90
N LEU A 96 6.39 -7.99 -8.50
CA LEU A 96 5.59 -9.01 -7.81
C LEU A 96 6.45 -10.22 -7.37
N THR A 97 7.44 -10.58 -8.18
CA THR A 97 8.38 -11.66 -7.86
C THR A 97 9.26 -11.29 -6.65
N SER A 98 9.67 -10.03 -6.51
CA SER A 98 10.48 -9.59 -5.36
C SER A 98 9.70 -9.69 -4.04
N MET A 99 8.40 -9.38 -4.05
CA MET A 99 7.52 -9.52 -2.87
C MET A 99 7.41 -10.97 -2.40
N ASN A 100 7.20 -11.90 -3.34
CA ASN A 100 6.94 -13.30 -3.03
C ASN A 100 8.16 -14.03 -2.44
N LYS A 101 9.37 -13.63 -2.82
CA LYS A 101 10.62 -14.22 -2.29
C LYS A 101 10.79 -14.02 -0.78
N LYS A 102 10.22 -12.95 -0.22
CA LYS A 102 10.39 -12.59 1.20
C LYS A 102 9.19 -12.95 2.08
N GLN A 103 7.98 -13.04 1.54
CA GLN A 103 6.79 -13.24 2.38
C GLN A 103 6.52 -14.69 2.79
N GLY A 104 7.16 -15.70 2.20
CA GLY A 104 6.91 -17.12 2.53
C GLY A 104 5.45 -17.58 2.31
N ARG A 105 4.56 -16.69 1.87
CA ARG A 105 3.19 -16.93 1.47
C ARG A 105 3.17 -17.00 -0.04
N LYS A 106 2.89 -18.20 -0.57
CA LYS A 106 2.42 -18.33 -1.95
C LYS A 106 1.10 -17.58 -2.03
N ILE A 107 1.04 -16.60 -2.93
CA ILE A 107 -0.23 -16.10 -3.44
C ILE A 107 -0.57 -17.07 -4.58
N ASP A 108 -1.65 -17.82 -4.40
CA ASP A 108 -2.19 -18.74 -5.41
C ASP A 108 -2.73 -17.97 -6.63
#